data_AF-A0A1S3DSW3-F1
#
_entry.id   AF-A0A1S3DSW3-F1
#
_cell.length_a   1.000
_cell.length_b   1.000
_cell.length_c   1.000
_cell.angle_alpha   90.00
_cell.angle_beta   90.00
_cell.angle_gamma   90.00
#
_symmetry.space_group_name_H-M   'P 1'
#
loop_
_entity.id
_entity.type
_entity.pdbx_description
1 polymer ?
#
loop_
_entity_poly.entity_id
_entity_poly.type
_entity_poly.pdbx_seq_one_letter_code
_entity_poly.pdbx_strand_id
1 'polypeptide(L)' 'MCHNVGAKAIIVSNHGGRQLDQVPATIQALPEIVEAVGNSMEVYLDGGIRYGTDVFKAIGLGAKYVFVGRAALWG' A
#
# COMPACT_ATOMS: atom_id res chain seq x y z
N MET A 1 -11.36 6.83 10.98
CA MET A 1 -11.21 5.46 11.54
C MET A 1 -9.81 5.17 12.08
N CYS A 2 -8.71 5.21 11.31
CA CYS A 2 -7.35 4.98 11.87
C CYS A 2 -6.76 6.20 12.60
N HIS A 3 -6.96 7.42 12.08
CA HIS A 3 -6.54 8.66 12.75
C HIS A 3 -7.13 8.82 14.16
N ASN A 4 -8.36 8.37 14.39
CA ASN A 4 -9.03 8.44 15.70
C ASN A 4 -8.35 7.60 16.79
N VAL A 5 -7.57 6.59 16.41
CA VAL A 5 -6.81 5.76 17.35
C VAL A 5 -5.33 6.16 17.44
N GLY A 6 -4.98 7.35 16.93
CA GLY A 6 -3.62 7.91 17.03
C GLY A 6 -2.61 7.33 16.03
N ALA A 7 -3.06 6.54 15.06
CA ALA A 7 -2.20 6.05 13.99
C ALA A 7 -1.60 7.22 13.19
N LYS A 8 -0.32 7.11 12.81
CA LYS A 8 0.41 8.14 12.06
C LYS A 8 0.47 7.88 10.56
N ALA A 9 0.30 6.63 10.15
CA ALA A 9 0.31 6.22 8.76
C ALA A 9 -0.54 4.96 8.57
N ILE A 10 -0.85 4.65 7.31
CA ILE A 10 -1.53 3.42 6.88
C ILE A 10 -0.65 2.71 5.85
N ILE A 11 -0.53 1.39 5.95
CA ILE A 11 0.02 0.55 4.87
C ILE A 11 -1.14 -0.18 4.20
N VAL A 12 -1.35 0.07 2.91
CA VAL A 12 -2.31 -0.69 2.10
C VAL A 12 -1.66 -2.04 1.76
N SER A 13 -2.20 -3.11 2.33
CA SER A 13 -1.67 -4.47 2.21
C SER A 13 -2.78 -5.52 2.21
N ASN A 14 -2.64 -6.54 1.37
CA ASN A 14 -3.36 -7.81 1.47
C ASN A 14 -2.44 -8.95 1.91
N HIS A 15 -1.31 -8.59 2.56
CA HIS A 15 -0.29 -9.51 3.04
C HIS A 15 0.35 -10.35 1.93
N GLY A 16 0.45 -9.79 0.73
CA GLY A 16 0.97 -10.48 -0.45
C GLY A 16 0.08 -11.62 -0.95
N GLY A 17 -1.23 -11.52 -0.73
CA GLY A 17 -2.23 -12.52 -1.12
C GLY A 17 -2.20 -13.80 -0.28
N ARG A 18 -1.79 -13.70 0.99
CA ARG A 18 -1.55 -14.86 1.87
C ARG A 18 -2.56 -15.00 3.01
N GLN A 19 -3.44 -14.02 3.19
CA GLN A 19 -4.43 -14.00 4.27
C GLN A 19 -5.82 -14.27 3.70
N LEU A 20 -6.63 -13.24 3.45
CA LEU A 20 -7.90 -13.40 2.77
C LEU A 20 -7.70 -13.35 1.26
N ASP A 21 -8.05 -14.43 0.57
CA ASP A 21 -8.02 -14.51 -0.89
C ASP A 21 -9.22 -13.79 -1.53
N GLN A 22 -9.12 -13.49 -2.82
CA GLN A 22 -10.16 -12.83 -3.64
C GLN A 22 -10.53 -11.40 -3.17
N VAL A 23 -9.71 -10.80 -2.32
CA VAL A 23 -9.75 -9.36 -2.06
C VAL A 23 -9.09 -8.59 -3.22
N PRO A 24 -9.40 -7.29 -3.40
CA PRO A 24 -8.74 -6.47 -4.41
C PRO A 24 -7.21 -6.51 -4.31
N ALA A 25 -6.53 -6.32 -5.44
CA ALA A 25 -5.09 -6.08 -5.42
C ALA A 25 -4.79 -4.79 -4.65
N THR A 26 -3.70 -4.74 -3.90
CA THR A 26 -3.35 -3.58 -3.06
C THR A 26 -3.26 -2.28 -3.85
N ILE A 27 -2.73 -2.33 -5.08
CA ILE A 27 -2.63 -1.16 -5.96
C ILE A 27 -4.00 -0.65 -6.43
N GLN A 28 -5.03 -1.51 -6.49
CA GLN A 28 -6.39 -1.12 -6.85
C GLN A 28 -7.13 -0.49 -5.66
N ALA A 29 -6.84 -0.93 -4.43
CA ALA A 29 -7.40 -0.36 -3.21
C ALA A 29 -6.76 0.98 -2.82
N LEU A 30 -5.53 1.25 -3.29
CA LEU A 30 -4.75 2.43 -2.90
C LEU A 30 -5.48 3.77 -3.15
N PRO A 31 -6.07 4.05 -4.33
CA PRO A 31 -6.61 5.39 -4.61
C PRO A 31 -7.79 5.76 -3.70
N GLU A 32 -8.69 4.82 -3.42
CA GLU A 32 -9.83 5.02 -2.51
C GLU A 32 -9.36 5.36 -1.08
N ILE A 33 -8.31 4.67 -0.61
CA ILE A 33 -7.74 4.91 0.73
C ILE A 33 -7.04 6.26 0.78
N VAL A 34 -6.28 6.63 -0.26
CA VAL A 34 -5.63 7.94 -0.36
C VAL A 34 -6.67 9.06 -0.35
N GLU A 35 -7.77 8.92 -1.09
CA GLU A 35 -8.87 9.87 -1.11
C GLU A 35 -9.52 10.00 0.27
N ALA A 36 -9.84 8.88 0.93
CA ALA A 36 -10.49 8.87 2.23
C ALA A 36 -9.61 9.48 3.35
N VAL A 37 -8.29 9.33 3.26
CA VAL A 37 -7.33 9.85 4.24
C VAL A 37 -6.99 11.32 3.98
N GLY A 38 -6.96 11.74 2.72
CA GLY A 38 -6.51 13.06 2.31
C GLY A 38 -5.12 13.39 2.87
N ASN A 39 -4.95 14.60 3.39
CA ASN A 39 -3.67 15.06 3.96
C ASN A 39 -3.50 14.74 5.45
N SER A 40 -4.40 13.97 6.05
CA SER A 40 -4.41 13.75 7.51
C SER A 40 -3.37 12.74 7.99
N MET A 41 -2.95 11.81 7.12
CA MET A 41 -1.99 10.76 7.44
C MET A 41 -1.19 10.38 6.20
N GLU A 42 -0.03 9.76 6.42
CA GLU A 42 0.74 9.17 5.32
C GLU A 42 0.13 7.82 4.90
N VAL A 43 0.16 7.54 3.60
CA VAL A 43 -0.26 6.25 3.04
C VAL A 43 0.94 5.59 2.38
N TYR A 44 1.19 4.34 2.72
CA TYR A 44 2.21 3.49 2.11
C TYR A 44 1.55 2.27 1.45
N LEU A 45 2.32 1.51 0.67
CA LEU A 45 1.81 0.32 0.00
C LEU A 45 2.81 -0.84 0.01
N ASP A 46 2.30 -2.08 0.10
CA ASP A 46 3.05 -3.28 -0.24
C ASP A 46 2.24 -4.21 -1.17
N GLY A 47 2.85 -5.34 -1.55
CA GLY A 47 2.19 -6.36 -2.38
C GLY A 47 2.50 -6.17 -3.86
N GLY A 48 3.10 -7.20 -4.48
CA GLY A 48 3.30 -7.24 -5.93
C GLY A 48 4.39 -6.33 -6.53
N ILE A 49 5.04 -5.44 -5.76
CA ILE A 49 6.12 -4.57 -6.27
C ILE A 49 7.31 -5.40 -6.79
N ARG A 50 7.63 -5.31 -8.08
CA ARG A 50 8.75 -6.04 -8.71
C ARG A 50 9.63 -5.18 -9.61
N TYR A 51 9.10 -4.11 -10.18
CA TYR A 51 9.81 -3.22 -11.07
C TYR A 51 9.75 -1.77 -10.59
N GLY A 52 10.70 -0.94 -11.04
CA GLY A 52 10.67 0.51 -10.75
C GLY A 52 9.40 1.20 -11.25
N THR A 53 8.78 0.69 -12.32
CA THR A 53 7.50 1.19 -12.83
C THR A 53 6.33 0.90 -11.88
N ASP A 54 6.40 -0.16 -11.07
CA ASP A 54 5.39 -0.43 -10.03
C ASP A 54 5.51 0.59 -8.91
N VAL A 55 6.75 0.92 -8.51
CA VAL A 55 7.05 1.98 -7.54
C VAL A 55 6.53 3.32 -8.06
N PHE A 56 6.83 3.66 -9.32
CA PHE A 56 6.36 4.89 -9.95
C PHE A 56 4.84 5.00 -9.96
N LYS A 57 4.13 3.94 -10.34
CA LYS A 57 2.66 3.91 -10.32
C LYS A 57 2.10 4.08 -8.91
N ALA A 58 2.63 3.36 -7.92
CA ALA A 58 2.16 3.47 -6.55
C ALA A 58 2.33 4.88 -5.97
N ILE A 59 3.49 5.50 -6.22
CA ILE A 59 3.74 6.90 -5.81
C ILE A 59 2.81 7.86 -6.57
N GLY A 60 2.64 7.67 -7.88
CA GLY A 60 1.72 8.47 -8.69
C GLY A 60 0.25 8.36 -8.25
N LEU A 61 -0.13 7.26 -7.60
CA LEU A 61 -1.46 7.03 -7.02
C LEU A 61 -1.57 7.49 -5.55
N GLY A 62 -0.53 8.11 -4.99
CA GLY A 62 -0.57 8.75 -3.67
C GLY A 62 0.13 8.01 -2.54
N ALA A 63 0.81 6.88 -2.80
CA ALA A 63 1.67 6.27 -1.78
C ALA A 63 2.94 7.09 -1.56
N LYS A 64 3.31 7.35 -0.30
CA LYS A 64 4.58 8.02 0.04
C LYS A 64 5.78 7.09 -0.02
N TYR A 65 5.59 5.83 0.38
CA TYR A 65 6.61 4.78 0.33
C TYR A 65 5.99 3.46 -0.13
N VAL A 66 6.84 2.60 -0.70
CA VAL A 66 6.48 1.21 -1.02
C VAL A 66 7.39 0.24 -0.28
N PHE A 67 6.84 -0.91 0.10
CA PHE A 67 7.54 -1.97 0.81
C PHE A 67 7.66 -3.22 -0.06
N VAL A 68 8.78 -3.93 0.08
CA VAL A 68 9.06 -5.18 -0.63
C VAL A 68 9.15 -6.34 0.37
N GLY A 69 8.33 -7.37 0.16
CA GLY A 69 8.37 -8.62 0.93
C GLY A 69 9.25 -9.66 0.25
N ARG A 70 8.63 -10.61 -0.46
CA ARG A 70 9.31 -11.73 -1.14
C ARG A 70 10.55 -11.35 -1.95
N ALA A 71 10.52 -10.25 -2.71
CA ALA A 71 11.66 -9.83 -3.53
C ALA A 71 12.94 -9.59 -2.71
N ALA A 72 12.83 -9.03 -1.50
CA ALA A 72 13.98 -8.82 -0.61
C ALA A 72 14.55 -10.13 -0.04
N LEU A 73 13.77 -11.21 -0.04
CA LEU A 73 14.19 -12.53 0.46
C LEU A 73 14.82 -13.41 -0.63
N TRP A 74 14.63 -13.07 -1.91
CA TRP A 74 15.00 -13.95 -3.01
C TRP A 74 16.41 -13.72 -3.55
N GLY A 75 16.96 -12.51 -3.43
CA GLY A 75 18.31 -12.19 -3.90
C GLY A 75 18.40 -12.08 -5.42
#